data_AF-A0A671E9D7-F1
#
_entry.id   AF-A0A671E9D7-F1
#
_cell.length_a   1.000
_cell.length_b   1.000
_cell.length_c   1.000
_cell.angle_alpha   90.00
_cell.angle_beta   90.00
_cell.angle_gamma   90.00
#
_symmetry.space_group_name_H-M   'P 1'
#
loop_
_entity.id
_entity.type
_entity.pdbx_description
1 polymer ?
#
loop_
_entity_poly.entity_id
_entity_poly.type
_entity_poly.pdbx_seq_one_letter_code
_entity_poly.pdbx_strand_id
1 'polypeptide(L)'
;MAELDIGQHCQVEHCRQRDFLPFICDACSGIFCLEHRSRESHNCPEVTVINEKLKSDTHSSYPCSFKDCAERELVPVLCPHCEKTFCLRHRHQSDHECEKLEVPRPRMAATQKLVQDIIDSKTGQTASKRRKGAKNSETAAKVALMKLKMHADGDKSLPQTERTYFQVFLPKGSKEKSKPMFFCHRWSIGKVIDFAASLASLKNDNNRLTAKVTTRNDFSLKLLG
;
A
#
# COMPACT_ATOMS: atom_id res chain seq x y z
N MET A 1 22.97 -21.95 -40.39
CA MET A 1 22.64 -20.61 -39.85
C MET A 1 21.13 -20.53 -39.85
N ALA A 2 20.48 -20.52 -38.68
CA ALA A 2 19.02 -20.42 -38.59
C ALA A 2 18.67 -18.93 -38.58
N GLU A 3 18.13 -18.42 -39.69
CA GLU A 3 17.53 -17.09 -39.72
C GLU A 3 16.23 -17.15 -38.90
N LEU A 4 16.27 -16.52 -37.73
CA LEU A 4 15.07 -16.28 -36.93
C LEU A 4 14.36 -15.07 -37.56
N ASP A 5 13.31 -15.32 -38.32
CA ASP A 5 12.44 -14.27 -38.85
C ASP A 5 11.58 -13.73 -37.71
N ILE A 6 12.12 -12.73 -37.00
CA ILE A 6 11.53 -12.14 -35.80
C ILE A 6 10.78 -10.86 -36.23
N GLY A 7 9.47 -10.93 -36.21
CA GLY A 7 8.57 -9.79 -36.46
C GLY A 7 7.61 -10.05 -37.62
N GLN A 8 6.33 -9.70 -37.44
CA GLN A 8 5.37 -9.72 -38.54
C GLN A 8 5.65 -8.54 -39.47
N HIS A 9 5.51 -8.75 -40.79
CA HIS A 9 5.67 -7.69 -41.78
C HIS A 9 4.31 -7.09 -42.12
N CYS A 10 4.31 -5.81 -42.45
CA CYS A 10 3.14 -5.19 -43.05
C CYS A 10 2.91 -5.84 -44.42
N GLN A 11 1.68 -6.30 -44.70
CA GLN A 11 1.32 -6.94 -45.97
C GLN A 11 1.37 -5.98 -47.18
N VAL A 12 1.61 -4.69 -46.95
CA VAL A 12 1.78 -3.69 -48.00
C VAL A 12 3.18 -3.81 -48.60
N GLU A 13 3.29 -4.15 -49.89
CA GLU A 13 4.55 -4.39 -50.62
C GLU A 13 5.60 -3.28 -50.47
N HIS A 14 5.16 -2.02 -50.35
CA HIS A 14 6.04 -0.87 -50.18
C HIS A 14 6.37 -0.54 -48.72
N CYS A 15 5.70 -1.17 -47.75
CA CYS A 15 5.95 -1.01 -46.33
C CYS A 15 6.83 -2.15 -45.81
N ARG A 16 8.07 -1.83 -45.43
CA ARG A 16 9.04 -2.81 -44.90
C ARG A 16 9.15 -2.80 -43.37
N GLN A 17 8.10 -2.35 -42.69
CA GLN A 17 8.10 -2.28 -41.23
C GLN A 17 7.97 -3.68 -40.62
N ARG A 18 8.77 -3.96 -39.58
CA ARG A 18 8.87 -5.28 -38.90
C ARG A 18 8.53 -5.21 -37.40
N ASP A 19 8.74 -4.04 -36.79
CA ASP A 19 8.43 -3.77 -35.38
C ASP A 19 7.18 -2.90 -35.27
N PHE A 20 6.01 -3.51 -35.36
CA PHE A 20 4.73 -2.82 -35.16
C PHE A 20 3.72 -3.69 -34.41
N LEU A 21 2.75 -3.04 -33.80
CA LEU A 21 1.58 -3.73 -33.25
C LEU A 21 0.68 -4.20 -34.41
N PRO A 22 0.47 -5.51 -34.61
CA PRO A 22 -0.24 -6.00 -35.78
C PRO A 22 -1.72 -5.59 -35.75
N PHE A 23 -2.14 -4.78 -36.73
CA PHE A 23 -3.54 -4.46 -36.98
C PHE A 23 -4.08 -5.39 -38.07
N ILE A 24 -5.13 -6.14 -37.76
CA ILE A 24 -5.77 -7.04 -38.73
C ILE A 24 -6.93 -6.28 -39.38
N CYS A 25 -6.99 -6.26 -40.70
CA CYS A 25 -8.12 -5.65 -41.40
C CYS A 25 -9.35 -6.57 -41.37
N ASP A 26 -10.50 -6.08 -40.92
CA ASP A 26 -11.73 -6.87 -40.84
C ASP A 26 -12.29 -7.33 -42.20
N ALA A 27 -11.83 -6.73 -43.30
CA ALA A 27 -12.29 -7.07 -44.65
C ALA A 27 -11.36 -8.10 -45.31
N CYS A 28 -10.09 -7.76 -45.53
CA CYS A 28 -9.14 -8.64 -46.21
C CYS A 28 -8.33 -9.56 -45.26
N SER A 29 -8.52 -9.44 -43.94
CA SER A 29 -7.77 -10.19 -42.90
C SER A 29 -6.24 -10.03 -42.95
N GLY A 30 -5.73 -9.04 -43.70
CA GLY A 30 -4.31 -8.72 -43.78
C GLY A 30 -3.78 -8.04 -42.52
N ILE A 31 -2.48 -8.23 -42.24
CA ILE A 31 -1.78 -7.64 -41.09
C ILE A 31 -1.05 -6.37 -41.54
N PHE A 32 -1.31 -5.27 -40.86
CA PHE A 32 -0.82 -3.94 -41.24
C PHE A 32 -0.26 -3.17 -40.04
N CYS A 33 0.67 -2.25 -40.30
CA CYS A 33 1.18 -1.34 -39.30
C CYS A 33 0.22 -0.16 -39.05
N LEU A 34 0.55 0.71 -38.09
CA LEU A 34 -0.28 1.85 -37.71
C LEU A 34 -0.63 2.76 -38.90
N GLU A 35 0.30 2.95 -39.83
CA GLU A 35 0.12 3.78 -41.04
C GLU A 35 -0.79 3.11 -42.08
N HIS A 36 -0.81 1.78 -42.14
CA HIS A 36 -1.54 1.00 -43.13
C HIS A 36 -2.81 0.32 -42.58
N ARG A 37 -3.22 0.65 -41.35
CA ARG A 37 -4.36 0.02 -40.67
C ARG A 37 -5.72 0.33 -41.30
N SER A 38 -5.84 1.47 -42.00
CA SER A 38 -7.11 1.90 -42.61
C SER A 38 -7.30 1.24 -43.97
N ARG A 39 -8.55 1.02 -44.40
CA ARG A 39 -8.84 0.40 -45.71
C ARG A 39 -8.28 1.20 -46.89
N GLU A 40 -8.23 2.52 -46.73
CA GLU A 40 -7.68 3.46 -47.72
C GLU A 40 -6.15 3.37 -47.82
N SER A 41 -5.46 3.23 -46.68
CA SER A 41 -3.99 3.26 -46.65
C SER A 41 -3.36 2.02 -47.28
N HIS A 42 -4.00 0.85 -47.21
CA HIS A 42 -3.51 -0.37 -47.86
C HIS A 42 -4.25 -0.75 -49.15
N ASN A 43 -5.11 0.13 -49.69
CA ASN A 43 -5.95 -0.15 -50.86
C ASN A 43 -6.67 -1.50 -50.75
N CYS A 44 -7.51 -1.66 -49.72
CA CYS A 44 -8.17 -2.92 -49.42
C CYS A 44 -8.92 -3.49 -50.65
N PRO A 45 -8.68 -4.75 -51.06
CA PRO A 45 -9.35 -5.32 -52.24
C PRO A 45 -10.84 -5.61 -52.00
N GLU A 46 -11.24 -5.81 -50.75
CA GLU A 46 -12.62 -6.12 -50.33
C GLU A 46 -13.35 -4.82 -49.93
N VAL A 47 -13.55 -3.90 -50.88
CA VAL A 47 -14.35 -2.68 -50.67
C VAL A 47 -15.84 -2.99 -50.85
N THR A 48 -16.40 -3.85 -49.99
CA THR A 48 -17.85 -3.78 -49.76
C THR A 48 -18.09 -2.63 -48.80
N VAL A 49 -18.64 -1.54 -49.34
CA VAL A 49 -19.12 -0.39 -48.59
C VAL A 49 -20.30 -0.84 -47.74
N ILE A 50 -20.02 -1.44 -46.58
CA ILE A 50 -21.05 -1.63 -45.57
C ILE A 50 -21.28 -0.25 -44.96
N ASN A 51 -22.23 0.49 -45.54
CA ASN A 51 -22.88 1.63 -44.90
C ASN A 51 -23.70 1.12 -43.71
N GLU A 52 -23.02 0.53 -42.73
CA GLU A 52 -23.60 0.35 -41.41
C GLU A 52 -23.68 1.75 -40.83
N LYS A 53 -24.88 2.34 -40.93
CA LYS A 53 -25.29 3.41 -40.03
C LYS A 53 -24.79 3.02 -38.66
N LEU A 54 -23.77 3.73 -38.19
CA LEU A 54 -23.31 3.73 -36.81
C LEU A 54 -24.59 3.76 -35.98
N LYS A 55 -24.98 2.62 -35.39
CA LYS A 55 -26.06 2.63 -34.41
C LYS A 55 -25.57 3.62 -33.39
N SER A 56 -26.19 4.79 -33.34
CA SER A 56 -25.89 5.81 -32.36
C SER A 56 -25.80 5.07 -31.03
N ASP A 57 -24.60 5.04 -30.45
CA ASP A 57 -24.32 4.37 -29.20
C ASP A 57 -25.36 4.90 -28.23
N THR A 58 -26.43 4.12 -28.05
CA THR A 58 -27.44 4.42 -27.06
C THR A 58 -26.75 3.98 -25.80
N HIS A 59 -25.89 4.87 -25.28
CA HIS A 59 -25.11 4.65 -24.08
C HIS A 59 -26.08 4.25 -22.99
N SER A 60 -26.24 2.94 -22.82
CA SER A 60 -27.18 2.35 -21.89
C SER A 60 -26.66 2.70 -20.52
N SER A 61 -27.27 3.71 -19.90
CA SER A 61 -26.86 4.21 -18.61
C SER A 61 -27.64 3.48 -17.53
N TYR A 62 -26.92 2.77 -16.67
CA TYR A 62 -27.44 1.93 -15.60
C TYR A 62 -27.67 2.77 -14.35
N PRO A 63 -28.91 2.92 -13.86
CA PRO A 63 -29.19 3.72 -12.67
C PRO A 63 -28.73 3.03 -11.39
N CYS A 64 -28.34 3.84 -10.41
CA CYS A 64 -28.09 3.37 -9.07
C CYS A 64 -29.40 2.97 -8.36
N SER A 65 -29.41 1.81 -7.71
CA SER A 65 -30.57 1.30 -6.97
C SER A 65 -30.63 1.79 -5.51
N PHE A 66 -29.74 2.70 -5.10
CA PHE A 66 -29.69 3.23 -3.73
C PHE A 66 -30.68 4.40 -3.55
N LYS A 67 -31.33 4.47 -2.37
CA LYS A 67 -32.52 5.34 -2.12
C LYS A 67 -32.28 6.83 -2.32
N ASP A 68 -31.03 7.29 -2.18
CA ASP A 68 -30.64 8.71 -2.29
C ASP A 68 -29.64 8.96 -3.43
N CYS A 69 -29.63 8.12 -4.47
CA CYS A 69 -28.68 8.26 -5.58
C CYS A 69 -29.36 8.22 -6.95
N ALA A 70 -29.31 9.34 -7.66
CA ALA A 70 -29.77 9.47 -9.05
C ALA A 70 -28.64 9.28 -10.10
N GLU A 71 -27.46 8.87 -9.65
CA GLU A 71 -26.28 8.68 -10.51
C GLU A 71 -26.48 7.47 -11.42
N ARG A 72 -26.02 7.59 -12.68
CA ARG A 72 -26.13 6.53 -13.69
C ARG A 72 -24.74 6.25 -14.25
N GLU A 73 -24.40 4.98 -14.40
CA GLU A 73 -23.10 4.55 -14.91
C GLU A 73 -23.22 3.99 -16.32
N LEU A 74 -22.17 4.12 -17.12
CA LEU A 74 -22.11 3.52 -18.46
C LEU A 74 -21.89 2.01 -18.43
N VAL A 75 -21.41 1.49 -17.29
CA VAL A 75 -21.09 0.08 -17.08
C VAL A 75 -21.98 -0.46 -15.95
N PRO A 76 -22.57 -1.65 -16.08
CA PRO A 76 -23.36 -2.24 -15.01
C PRO A 76 -22.45 -2.66 -13.85
N VAL A 77 -22.62 -2.03 -12.69
CA VAL A 77 -21.92 -2.40 -11.45
C VAL A 77 -22.89 -3.14 -10.54
N LEU A 78 -22.84 -4.48 -10.57
CA LEU A 78 -23.72 -5.35 -9.80
C LEU A 78 -23.09 -5.71 -8.45
N CYS A 79 -23.88 -5.65 -7.39
CA CYS A 79 -23.46 -6.18 -6.09
C CYS A 79 -23.58 -7.73 -6.10
N PRO A 80 -22.52 -8.49 -5.75
CA PRO A 80 -22.56 -9.95 -5.76
C PRO A 80 -23.49 -10.56 -4.69
N HIS A 81 -24.02 -9.76 -3.77
CA HIS A 81 -24.88 -10.24 -2.69
C HIS A 81 -26.36 -9.96 -2.94
N CYS A 82 -26.72 -8.72 -3.30
CA CYS A 82 -28.11 -8.33 -3.55
C CYS A 82 -28.47 -8.27 -5.04
N GLU A 83 -27.51 -8.48 -5.95
CA GLU A 83 -27.71 -8.54 -7.40
C GLU A 83 -28.33 -7.27 -8.02
N LYS A 84 -28.35 -6.16 -7.26
CA LYS A 84 -28.81 -4.84 -7.72
C LYS A 84 -27.65 -4.04 -8.32
N THR A 85 -27.99 -3.12 -9.22
CA THR A 85 -27.04 -2.23 -9.90
C THR A 85 -26.83 -0.94 -9.11
N PHE A 86 -25.57 -0.52 -8.96
CA PHE A 86 -25.20 0.69 -8.23
C PHE A 86 -24.24 1.56 -9.05
N CYS A 87 -24.02 2.81 -8.61
CA CYS A 87 -22.96 3.64 -9.18
C CYS A 87 -21.59 3.31 -8.58
N LEU A 88 -20.51 3.89 -9.11
CA LEU A 88 -19.16 3.63 -8.59
C LEU A 88 -18.98 4.09 -7.14
N ARG A 89 -19.75 5.09 -6.68
CA ARG A 89 -19.76 5.58 -5.30
C ARG A 89 -20.44 4.61 -4.33
N HIS A 90 -21.43 3.85 -4.80
CA HIS A 90 -22.24 2.94 -3.98
C HIS A 90 -21.96 1.46 -4.32
N ARG A 91 -20.81 1.15 -4.93
CA ARG A 91 -20.48 -0.23 -5.36
C ARG A 91 -20.27 -1.19 -4.20
N HIS A 92 -19.76 -0.69 -3.07
CA HIS A 92 -19.46 -1.52 -1.91
C HIS A 92 -20.71 -1.73 -1.07
N GLN A 93 -20.76 -2.86 -0.39
CA GLN A 93 -21.92 -3.31 0.37
C GLN A 93 -22.35 -2.29 1.44
N SER A 94 -21.37 -1.67 2.12
CA SER A 94 -21.60 -0.66 3.17
C SER A 94 -22.20 0.64 2.64
N ASP A 95 -21.86 1.02 1.40
CA ASP A 95 -22.28 2.29 0.81
C ASP A 95 -23.71 2.24 0.29
N HIS A 96 -24.22 1.06 -0.09
CA HIS A 96 -25.61 0.90 -0.54
C HIS A 96 -26.53 0.19 0.45
N GLU A 97 -26.12 0.08 1.72
CA GLU A 97 -26.88 -0.63 2.77
C GLU A 97 -27.39 -2.00 2.29
N CYS A 98 -26.47 -2.84 1.80
CA CYS A 98 -26.84 -4.12 1.19
C CYS A 98 -27.68 -4.98 2.15
N GLU A 99 -28.78 -5.53 1.64
CA GLU A 99 -29.72 -6.39 2.40
C GLU A 99 -29.04 -7.63 3.01
N LYS A 100 -27.95 -8.11 2.40
CA LYS A 100 -27.17 -9.27 2.87
C LYS A 100 -25.88 -8.89 3.60
N LEU A 101 -25.73 -7.64 4.04
CA LEU A 101 -24.65 -7.30 4.95
C LEU A 101 -24.89 -7.95 6.31
N GLU A 102 -24.08 -8.95 6.63
CA GLU A 102 -23.85 -9.32 8.01
C GLU A 102 -23.13 -8.16 8.70
N VAL A 103 -23.88 -7.28 9.36
CA VAL A 103 -23.30 -6.23 10.20
C VAL A 103 -22.39 -6.92 11.21
N PRO A 104 -21.07 -6.63 11.22
CA PRO A 104 -20.18 -7.23 12.20
C PRO A 104 -20.72 -6.92 13.59
N ARG A 105 -21.12 -7.96 14.33
CA ARG A 105 -21.58 -7.83 15.71
C ARG A 105 -20.58 -6.93 16.44
N PRO A 106 -21.00 -5.82 17.06
CA PRO A 106 -20.07 -4.91 17.70
C PRO A 106 -19.28 -5.72 18.72
N ARG A 107 -17.98 -5.86 18.46
CA ARG A 107 -17.06 -6.74 19.19
C ARG A 107 -16.92 -6.35 20.67
N MET A 108 -17.64 -5.32 21.12
CA MET A 108 -17.45 -4.62 22.39
C MET A 108 -18.76 -4.21 23.09
N ALA A 109 -19.91 -4.82 22.81
CA ALA A 109 -21.15 -4.50 23.54
C ALA A 109 -21.03 -4.74 25.06
N ALA A 110 -20.31 -5.79 25.46
CA ALA A 110 -20.02 -6.07 26.88
C ALA A 110 -18.98 -5.10 27.50
N THR A 111 -18.14 -4.46 26.67
CA THR A 111 -17.07 -3.56 27.14
C THR A 111 -17.54 -2.13 27.33
N GLN A 112 -18.65 -1.72 26.71
CA GLN A 112 -19.24 -0.40 26.90
C GLN A 112 -19.75 -0.18 28.32
N LYS A 113 -20.46 -1.15 28.91
CA LYS A 113 -20.91 -1.07 30.31
C LYS A 113 -19.72 -0.98 31.28
N LEU A 114 -18.68 -1.77 31.03
CA LEU A 114 -17.47 -1.77 31.84
C LEU A 114 -16.71 -0.44 31.76
N VAL A 115 -16.70 0.21 30.59
CA VAL A 115 -16.12 1.56 30.41
C VAL A 115 -16.92 2.61 31.17
N GLN A 116 -18.26 2.52 31.17
CA GLN A 116 -19.12 3.42 31.91
C GLN A 116 -18.86 3.32 33.42
N ASP A 117 -18.84 2.10 33.97
CA ASP A 117 -18.55 1.84 35.38
C ASP A 117 -17.15 2.34 35.80
N ILE A 118 -16.15 2.25 34.90
CA ILE A 118 -14.79 2.77 35.15
C ILE A 118 -14.78 4.30 35.20
N ILE A 119 -15.53 4.97 34.32
CA ILE A 119 -15.62 6.44 34.29
C ILE A 119 -16.32 6.93 35.56
N ASP A 120 -17.43 6.29 35.94
CA ASP A 120 -18.21 6.63 37.13
C ASP A 120 -17.41 6.40 38.43
N SER A 121 -16.55 5.38 38.46
CA SER A 121 -15.66 5.11 39.60
C SER A 121 -14.50 6.11 39.75
N LYS A 122 -14.21 6.92 38.72
CA LYS A 122 -13.06 7.83 38.69
C LYS A 122 -13.38 9.23 39.23
N THR A 123 -14.66 9.57 39.37
CA THR A 123 -15.14 10.88 39.81
C THR A 123 -15.03 11.09 41.33
N GLY A 124 -14.58 10.09 42.11
CA GLY A 124 -14.61 10.15 43.57
C GLY A 124 -13.36 9.67 44.33
N GLN A 125 -12.22 9.39 43.70
CA GLN A 125 -11.03 8.90 44.43
C GLN A 125 -9.74 9.61 44.04
N THR A 126 -9.30 10.53 44.90
CA THR A 126 -7.91 10.95 45.02
C THR A 126 -7.09 9.82 45.64
N ALA A 127 -5.91 9.57 45.08
CA ALA A 127 -4.84 8.70 45.59
C ALA A 127 -5.21 7.25 45.99
N SER A 128 -5.09 6.31 45.04
CA SER A 128 -5.11 4.86 45.35
C SER A 128 -3.88 4.15 44.79
N LYS A 129 -3.25 3.35 45.65
CA LYS A 129 -2.04 2.56 45.39
C LYS A 129 -2.21 1.69 44.13
N ARG A 130 -1.24 1.83 43.22
CA ARG A 130 -1.11 1.09 41.96
C ARG A 130 -1.21 -0.43 42.21
N ARG A 131 -2.35 -1.05 41.89
CA ARG A 131 -2.51 -2.50 41.89
C ARG A 131 -1.50 -3.09 40.88
N LYS A 132 -0.51 -3.84 41.37
CA LYS A 132 0.39 -4.62 40.51
C LYS A 132 -0.41 -5.80 39.98
N GLY A 133 -0.96 -5.65 38.78
CA GLY A 133 -1.58 -6.77 38.04
C GLY A 133 -0.56 -7.89 37.83
N ALA A 134 -1.05 -9.13 37.78
CA ALA A 134 -0.24 -10.31 37.53
C ALA A 134 0.59 -10.14 36.25
N LYS A 135 1.89 -10.47 36.34
CA LYS A 135 2.85 -10.34 35.24
C LYS A 135 2.60 -11.43 34.19
N ASN A 136 1.59 -11.24 33.35
CA ASN A 136 1.58 -11.94 32.07
C ASN A 136 2.74 -11.36 31.23
N SER A 137 3.79 -12.17 31.06
CA SER A 137 5.01 -11.82 30.32
C SER A 137 4.72 -11.44 28.86
N GLU A 138 3.72 -12.07 28.26
CA GLU A 138 3.35 -11.85 26.86
C GLU A 138 2.68 -10.49 26.65
N THR A 139 1.76 -10.10 27.54
CA THR A 139 1.18 -8.74 27.49
C THR A 139 2.20 -7.68 27.91
N ALA A 140 3.12 -7.98 28.84
CA ALA A 140 4.21 -7.08 29.18
C ALA A 140 5.15 -6.82 27.99
N ALA A 141 5.49 -7.85 27.21
CA ALA A 141 6.31 -7.72 25.99
C ALA A 141 5.62 -6.89 24.91
N LYS A 142 4.33 -7.15 24.64
CA LYS A 142 3.53 -6.36 23.68
C LYS A 142 3.47 -4.87 24.08
N VAL A 143 3.24 -4.59 25.36
CA VAL A 143 3.22 -3.20 25.88
C VAL A 143 4.61 -2.54 25.78
N ALA A 144 5.69 -3.29 26.01
CA ALA A 144 7.05 -2.78 25.84
C ALA A 144 7.34 -2.41 24.38
N LEU A 145 6.93 -3.25 23.43
CA LEU A 145 7.08 -3.00 21.99
C LEU A 145 6.25 -1.80 21.52
N MET A 146 5.01 -1.65 22.03
CA MET A 146 4.18 -0.48 21.75
C MET A 146 4.84 0.81 22.27
N LYS A 147 5.39 0.80 23.50
CA LYS A 147 6.11 1.96 24.05
C LYS A 147 7.38 2.29 23.26
N LEU A 148 8.12 1.27 22.83
CA LEU A 148 9.29 1.44 21.98
C LEU A 148 8.91 2.15 20.68
N LYS A 149 7.90 1.63 19.97
CA LYS A 149 7.44 2.20 18.69
C LYS A 149 6.87 3.62 18.83
N MET A 150 6.21 3.91 19.95
CA MET A 150 5.61 5.23 20.20
C MET A 150 6.64 6.32 20.46
N HIS A 151 7.77 5.98 21.10
CA HIS A 151 8.82 6.95 21.44
C HIS A 151 10.02 6.91 20.49
N ALA A 152 10.09 5.95 19.57
CA ALA A 152 11.23 5.79 18.69
C ALA A 152 11.38 6.95 17.71
N ASP A 153 12.58 7.49 17.65
CA ASP A 153 12.98 8.61 16.80
C ASP A 153 13.83 8.10 15.61
N GLY A 154 13.65 8.69 14.42
CA GLY A 154 14.27 8.20 13.20
C GLY A 154 13.79 8.93 11.95
N ASP A 155 14.22 8.45 10.78
CA ASP A 155 13.86 9.07 9.50
C ASP A 155 12.37 8.86 9.15
N LYS A 156 11.60 9.95 9.18
CA LYS A 156 10.15 9.92 8.94
C LYS A 156 9.78 9.50 7.51
N SER A 157 10.71 9.59 6.55
CA SER A 157 10.48 9.19 5.16
C SER A 157 10.42 7.66 4.97
N LEU A 158 10.97 6.89 5.90
CA LEU A 158 10.98 5.43 5.81
C LEU A 158 9.56 4.86 6.03
N PRO A 159 9.03 4.00 5.15
CA PRO A 159 7.73 3.36 5.35
C PRO A 159 7.77 2.39 6.53
N GLN A 160 6.64 2.19 7.21
CA GLN A 160 6.56 1.36 8.44
C GLN A 160 7.05 -0.08 8.23
N THR A 161 6.91 -0.63 7.03
CA THR A 161 7.36 -1.97 6.63
C THR A 161 8.87 -2.13 6.68
N GLU A 162 9.62 -1.04 6.47
CA GLU A 162 11.07 -1.09 6.44
C GLU A 162 11.71 -0.73 7.78
N ARG A 163 10.92 -0.23 8.75
CA ARG A 163 11.40 0.23 10.05
C ARG A 163 11.68 -0.94 10.98
N THR A 164 12.93 -1.05 11.43
CA THR A 164 13.33 -1.89 12.56
C THR A 164 13.58 -1.00 13.77
N TYR A 165 12.98 -1.34 14.90
CA TYR A 165 13.00 -0.54 16.13
C TYR A 165 14.01 -1.13 17.12
N PHE A 166 14.82 -0.27 17.74
CA PHE A 166 15.82 -0.66 18.70
C PHE A 166 15.80 0.25 19.93
N GLN A 167 16.05 -0.34 21.09
CA GLN A 167 16.44 0.42 22.29
C GLN A 167 17.95 0.64 22.23
N VAL A 168 18.39 1.84 21.84
CA VAL A 168 19.82 2.17 21.70
C VAL A 168 20.35 2.67 23.05
N PHE A 169 21.36 1.99 23.59
CA PHE A 169 22.05 2.38 24.83
C PHE A 169 23.22 3.30 24.51
N LEU A 170 23.30 4.42 25.21
CA LEU A 170 24.28 5.47 24.96
C LEU A 170 25.48 5.32 25.93
N PRO A 171 26.69 5.73 25.52
CA PRO A 171 27.90 5.61 26.35
C PRO A 171 27.83 6.46 27.62
N LYS A 172 28.60 6.07 28.65
CA LYS A 172 28.67 6.74 29.96
C LYS A 172 29.17 8.19 29.77
N GLY A 173 28.27 9.15 29.77
CA GLY A 173 28.56 10.56 29.50
C GLY A 173 27.43 11.31 28.78
N SER A 174 26.45 10.60 28.22
CA SER A 174 25.23 11.18 27.64
C SER A 174 24.18 11.54 28.69
N LYS A 175 23.32 12.52 28.37
CA LYS A 175 22.20 12.96 29.22
C LYS A 175 21.18 11.85 29.49
N GLU A 176 21.00 10.95 28.54
CA GLU A 176 20.08 9.81 28.63
C GLU A 176 20.85 8.49 28.58
N LYS A 177 20.36 7.47 29.31
CA LYS A 177 20.98 6.13 29.35
C LYS A 177 20.66 5.30 28.12
N SER A 178 19.49 5.53 27.54
CA SER A 178 19.03 4.83 26.35
C SER A 178 17.95 5.63 25.65
N LYS A 179 17.98 5.65 24.32
CA LYS A 179 16.98 6.31 23.49
C LYS A 179 16.39 5.28 22.50
N PRO A 180 15.05 5.17 22.40
CA PRO A 180 14.43 4.34 21.37
C PRO A 180 14.63 4.99 20.00
N MET A 181 15.07 4.20 19.02
CA MET A 181 15.32 4.66 17.66
C MET A 181 14.80 3.65 16.64
N PHE A 182 14.52 4.09 15.41
CA PHE A 182 14.19 3.19 14.31
C PHE A 182 15.06 3.45 13.08
N PHE A 183 15.38 2.37 12.36
CA PHE A 183 16.26 2.40 11.18
C PHE A 183 15.67 1.56 10.07
N CYS A 184 16.14 1.74 8.83
CA CYS A 184 15.80 0.85 7.74
C CYS A 184 16.52 -0.51 7.94
N HIS A 185 15.78 -1.61 7.86
CA HIS A 185 16.34 -2.97 7.97
C HIS A 185 17.41 -3.29 6.90
N ARG A 186 17.49 -2.49 5.82
CA ARG A 186 18.47 -2.64 4.73
C ARG A 186 19.80 -1.90 4.98
N TRP A 187 19.90 -1.09 6.03
CA TRP A 187 21.11 -0.31 6.30
C TRP A 187 22.23 -1.17 6.86
N SER A 188 23.47 -0.86 6.46
CA SER A 188 24.65 -1.44 7.09
C SER A 188 24.78 -0.97 8.55
N ILE A 189 25.41 -1.79 9.39
CA ILE A 189 25.66 -1.46 10.80
C ILE A 189 26.40 -0.12 10.92
N GLY A 190 27.36 0.16 10.05
CA GLY A 190 28.07 1.45 10.03
C GLY A 190 27.12 2.63 9.82
N LYS A 191 26.25 2.56 8.81
CA LYS A 191 25.25 3.60 8.54
C LYS A 191 24.26 3.78 9.70
N VAL A 192 23.88 2.67 10.36
CA VAL A 192 23.02 2.69 11.56
C VAL A 192 23.72 3.42 12.71
N ILE A 193 25.00 3.11 12.98
CA ILE A 193 25.79 3.76 14.04
C ILE A 193 25.99 5.25 13.75
N ASP A 194 26.32 5.59 12.50
CA ASP A 194 26.50 6.99 12.07
C ASP A 194 25.23 7.79 12.29
N PHE A 195 24.09 7.25 11.86
CA PHE A 195 22.79 7.89 12.02
C PHE A 195 22.36 7.97 13.49
N ALA A 196 22.58 6.91 14.27
CA ALA A 196 22.29 6.89 15.70
C ALA A 196 23.12 7.93 16.46
N ALA A 197 24.40 8.09 16.11
CA ALA A 197 25.27 9.10 16.68
C ALA A 197 24.80 10.52 16.34
N SER A 198 24.37 10.77 15.10
CA SER A 198 23.75 12.04 14.70
C SER A 198 22.47 12.32 15.50
N LEU A 199 21.59 11.33 15.68
CA LEU A 199 20.34 11.47 16.45
C LEU A 199 20.56 11.65 17.96
N ALA A 200 21.68 11.16 18.49
CA ALA A 200 22.06 11.30 19.89
C ALA A 200 23.00 12.49 20.14
N SER A 201 23.32 13.28 19.11
CA SER A 201 24.33 14.35 19.16
C SER A 201 25.66 13.89 19.76
N LEU A 202 26.07 12.66 19.44
CA LEU A 202 27.34 12.07 19.87
C LEU A 202 28.40 12.30 18.80
N LYS A 203 29.61 12.64 19.24
CA LYS A 203 30.75 12.72 18.34
C LYS A 203 31.14 11.30 17.89
N ASN A 204 31.01 11.04 16.60
CA ASN A 204 31.40 9.79 15.98
C ASN A 204 32.71 9.99 15.21
N ASP A 205 33.79 9.39 15.73
CA ASP A 205 35.13 9.45 15.15
C ASP A 205 35.49 8.15 14.37
N ASN A 206 34.49 7.37 13.90
CA ASN A 206 34.70 6.09 13.19
C ASN A 206 35.49 6.21 11.87
N ASN A 207 35.69 7.42 11.34
CA ASN A 207 36.46 7.67 10.13
C ASN A 207 37.96 8.02 10.39
N ARG A 208 38.44 7.90 11.65
CA ARG A 208 39.85 8.14 12.00
C ARG A 208 40.59 6.81 12.09
N LEU A 209 41.46 6.52 11.11
CA LEU A 209 42.31 5.32 11.03
C LEU A 209 43.22 5.08 12.25
N THR A 210 43.33 6.04 13.16
CA THR A 210 44.16 5.99 14.38
C THR A 210 43.36 5.77 15.67
N ALA A 211 42.05 5.50 15.59
CA ALA A 211 41.27 5.13 16.77
C ALA A 211 41.77 3.78 17.29
N LYS A 212 42.63 3.82 18.31
CA LYS A 212 43.00 2.63 19.09
C LYS A 212 41.69 1.96 19.51
N VAL A 213 41.61 0.64 19.37
CA VAL A 213 40.60 -0.20 20.02
C VAL A 213 40.87 -0.12 21.53
N THR A 214 40.53 1.00 22.13
CA THR A 214 40.70 1.25 23.55
C THR A 214 39.33 1.54 24.11
N THR A 215 38.87 0.57 24.90
CA THR A 215 37.61 0.45 25.60
C THR A 215 36.40 0.10 24.71
N ARG A 216 35.82 -1.07 25.03
CA ARG A 216 34.48 -1.49 24.65
C ARG A 216 33.51 -0.30 24.77
N ASN A 217 33.22 0.37 23.66
CA ASN A 217 31.97 1.10 23.53
C ASN A 217 30.89 0.04 23.45
N ASP A 218 30.35 -0.31 24.61
CA ASP A 218 29.25 -1.25 24.82
C ASP A 218 27.94 -0.69 24.23
N PHE A 219 27.91 -0.51 22.90
CA PHE A 219 26.67 -0.31 22.15
C PHE A 219 25.98 -1.68 22.08
N SER A 220 25.26 -2.00 23.15
CA SER A 220 24.46 -3.22 23.21
C SER A 220 23.12 -2.96 22.53
N LEU A 221 22.97 -3.34 21.26
CA LEU A 221 21.68 -3.36 20.57
C LEU A 221 20.90 -4.59 21.04
N LYS A 222 19.99 -4.41 22.02
CA LYS A 222 19.02 -5.47 22.35
C LYS A 222 17.89 -5.46 21.34
N LEU A 223 17.86 -6.48 20.48
CA LEU A 223 16.68 -6.86 19.71
C LEU A 223 15.66 -7.49 20.67
N LEU A 224 14.53 -6.83 20.85
CA LEU A 224 13.34 -7.44 21.41
C LEU A 224 12.49 -7.88 20.22
N GLY A 225 12.62 -9.17 19.86
CA GLY A 225 11.76 -9.83 18.88
C GLY A 225 10.34 -9.99 19.40
#